data_AF-A0AAN9AUH9-F1
#
_entry.id   AF-A0AAN9AUH9-F1
#
_cell.length_a   1.000
_cell.length_b   1.000
_cell.length_c   1.000
_cell.angle_alpha   90.00
_cell.angle_beta   90.00
_cell.angle_gamma   90.00
#
_symmetry.space_group_name_H-M   'P 1'
#
loop_
_entity.id
_entity.type
_entity.pdbx_description
1 polymer ?
#
loop_
_entity_poly.entity_id
_entity_poly.type
_entity_poly.pdbx_seq_one_letter_code
_entity_poly.pdbx_strand_id
1 'polypeptide(L)'
;MSTPGKTSFTEAMDVEIVDEVALMNPFKYGVSWEMVAQKLWTSPSNLCKSVRTAKSFRDRVMLLMGKRKSVVAAQLKASGIDEPPRTHLDVGLDEIIMLSDDAIAEMKQKKTKASKVKEQTAEVDLAIRQAAMVGRQNSGEGSDDATPPPPVEHAAIHDRTRPMLPTRPATPETPTGPAAPVTPTGPAAPVAPTGPAAPVAPTGPAAPVAPMTPTGTAKGKPFRGPKRRQVTSDADRLLERLTQRDADQLEAQQKWRKLDLDSRQQQADNQFDVRMREIEFRKEELAEKACGRG
;
A
#
# COMPACT_ATOMS: atom_id res chain seq x y z
N MET A 1 -2.79 49.11 0.66
CA MET A 1 -3.16 48.08 1.65
C MET A 1 -3.05 46.73 0.96
N SER A 2 -1.91 46.04 1.09
CA SER A 2 -1.74 44.68 0.55
C SER A 2 -2.46 43.68 1.46
N THR A 3 -3.37 42.91 0.88
CA THR A 3 -4.12 41.88 1.61
C THR A 3 -3.19 40.73 2.03
N PRO A 4 -3.32 40.20 3.25
CA PRO A 4 -2.48 39.09 3.70
C PRO A 4 -3.00 37.76 3.15
N GLY A 5 -2.09 36.94 2.59
CA GLY A 5 -2.11 35.50 2.83
C GLY A 5 -2.91 34.58 1.90
N LYS A 6 -2.84 34.75 0.57
CA LYS A 6 -3.05 33.59 -0.32
C LYS A 6 -1.69 32.94 -0.53
N THR A 7 -1.51 31.68 -0.12
CA THR A 7 -0.33 30.89 -0.48
C THR A 7 -0.31 30.75 -2.00
N SER A 8 0.52 31.54 -2.68
CA SER A 8 0.70 31.45 -4.11
C SER A 8 1.62 30.28 -4.42
N PHE A 9 1.06 29.22 -5.00
CA PHE A 9 1.85 28.12 -5.54
C PHE A 9 2.58 28.60 -6.79
N THR A 10 3.90 28.37 -6.82
CA THR A 10 4.74 28.61 -7.99
C THR A 10 4.96 27.29 -8.74
N GLU A 11 5.36 27.37 -10.01
CA GLU A 11 5.65 26.18 -10.82
C GLU A 11 6.77 25.31 -10.21
N ALA A 12 7.80 25.94 -9.62
CA ALA A 12 8.85 25.23 -8.92
C ALA A 12 8.34 24.48 -7.68
N MET A 13 7.37 25.04 -6.95
CA MET A 13 6.71 24.32 -5.86
C MET A 13 5.89 23.15 -6.39
N ASP A 14 5.19 23.33 -7.52
CA ASP A 14 4.37 22.28 -8.10
C ASP A 14 5.22 21.07 -8.55
N VAL A 15 6.41 21.31 -9.11
CA VAL A 15 7.36 20.24 -9.49
C VAL A 15 7.78 19.43 -8.27
N GLU A 16 8.25 20.10 -7.21
CA GLU A 16 8.68 19.44 -5.98
C GLU A 16 7.55 18.65 -5.29
N ILE A 17 6.35 19.23 -5.29
CA ILE A 17 5.13 18.59 -4.79
C ILE A 17 4.83 17.31 -5.58
N VAL A 18 4.89 17.39 -6.90
CA VAL A 18 4.60 16.25 -7.79
C VAL A 18 5.64 15.16 -7.62
N ASP A 19 6.92 15.49 -7.54
CA ASP A 19 7.99 14.50 -7.37
C ASP A 19 7.85 13.72 -6.05
N GLU A 20 7.55 14.42 -4.94
CA GLU A 20 7.33 13.77 -3.65
C GLU A 20 6.05 12.92 -3.64
N VAL A 21 4.98 13.35 -4.31
CA VAL A 21 3.74 12.56 -4.40
C VAL A 21 3.95 11.31 -5.26
N ALA A 22 4.67 11.40 -6.38
CA ALA A 22 5.01 10.26 -7.21
C ALA A 22 5.87 9.25 -6.42
N LEU A 23 6.88 9.75 -5.71
CA LEU A 23 7.79 8.92 -4.91
C LEU A 23 7.08 8.21 -3.73
N MET A 24 6.22 8.92 -3.00
CA MET A 24 5.56 8.37 -1.81
C MET A 24 4.27 7.61 -2.12
N ASN A 25 3.63 7.91 -3.26
CA ASN A 25 2.38 7.32 -3.72
C ASN A 25 1.28 7.21 -2.63
N PRO A 26 0.65 8.33 -2.25
CA PRO A 26 -0.41 8.34 -1.23
C PRO A 26 -1.71 7.67 -1.66
N PHE A 27 -1.82 7.16 -2.89
CA PHE A 27 -3.00 6.44 -3.38
C PHE A 27 -3.00 4.97 -2.97
N LYS A 28 -1.84 4.43 -2.58
CA LYS A 28 -1.71 3.06 -2.04
C LYS A 28 -1.87 3.04 -0.51
N TYR A 29 -2.23 1.87 0.02
CA TYR A 29 -2.44 1.67 1.44
C TYR A 29 -1.16 1.94 2.25
N GLY A 30 -1.30 2.64 3.37
CA GLY A 30 -0.21 2.86 4.33
C GLY A 30 0.50 4.21 4.25
N VAL A 31 0.16 5.06 3.27
CA VAL A 31 0.72 6.42 3.14
C VAL A 31 -0.41 7.44 3.21
N SER A 32 -0.32 8.39 4.15
CA SER A 32 -1.29 9.47 4.28
C SER A 32 -0.79 10.75 3.61
N TRP A 33 -1.71 11.59 3.14
CA TRP A 33 -1.38 12.93 2.63
C TRP A 33 -0.65 13.80 3.66
N GLU A 34 -0.86 13.54 4.95
CA GLU A 34 -0.14 14.20 6.05
C GLU A 34 1.33 13.78 6.07
N MET A 35 1.61 12.48 5.88
CA MET A 35 2.98 11.97 5.84
C MET A 35 3.76 12.52 4.65
N VAL A 36 3.11 12.65 3.49
CA VAL A 36 3.71 13.27 2.29
C VAL A 36 4.01 14.75 2.53
N ALA A 37 3.03 15.50 3.07
CA ALA A 37 3.22 16.91 3.39
C ALA A 37 4.33 17.14 4.42
N GLN A 38 4.42 16.30 5.46
CA GLN A 38 5.47 16.38 6.47
C GLN A 38 6.87 16.17 5.88
N LYS A 39 7.02 15.20 4.97
CA LYS A 39 8.30 14.95 4.31
C LYS A 39 8.72 16.11 3.41
N LEU A 40 7.77 16.72 2.71
CA LEU A 40 7.99 17.92 1.92
C LEU A 40 8.44 19.11 2.81
N TRP A 41 7.88 19.27 4.01
CA TRP A 41 8.26 20.36 4.92
C TRP A 41 9.62 20.16 5.60
N THR A 42 10.04 18.91 5.79
CA THR A 42 11.37 18.57 6.31
C THR A 42 12.43 18.49 5.23
N SER A 43 12.03 18.58 3.96
CA SER A 43 12.94 18.69 2.83
C SER A 43 13.84 19.93 2.94
N PRO A 44 15.12 19.86 2.52
CA PRO A 44 16.03 21.01 2.53
C PRO A 44 15.57 22.16 1.61
N SER A 45 14.69 21.87 0.65
CA SER A 45 14.02 22.85 -0.20
C SER A 45 13.07 23.72 0.62
N ASN A 46 13.39 25.00 0.75
CA ASN A 46 12.55 25.97 1.48
C ASN A 46 11.29 26.38 0.71
N LEU A 47 11.05 25.84 -0.50
CA LEU A 47 10.01 26.30 -1.43
C LEU A 47 8.60 26.03 -0.89
N CYS A 48 8.36 24.82 -0.39
CA CYS A 48 7.02 24.39 0.03
C CYS A 48 6.70 24.67 1.51
N LYS A 49 7.59 25.34 2.26
CA LYS A 49 7.37 25.69 3.69
C LYS A 49 6.20 26.64 3.91
N SER A 50 5.80 27.38 2.88
CA SER A 50 4.62 28.26 2.91
C SER A 50 3.29 27.48 2.89
N VAL A 51 3.29 26.22 2.45
CA VAL A 51 2.11 25.34 2.44
C VAL A 51 1.89 24.83 3.86
N ARG A 52 0.94 25.40 4.60
CA ARG A 52 0.80 25.12 6.05
C ARG A 52 -0.10 23.93 6.39
N THR A 53 -0.80 23.35 5.43
CA THR A 53 -1.78 22.28 5.69
C THR A 53 -1.73 21.20 4.62
N ALA A 54 -1.83 19.93 5.04
CA ALA A 54 -1.93 18.80 4.13
C ALA A 54 -3.18 18.86 3.23
N LYS A 55 -4.24 19.53 3.71
CA LYS A 55 -5.45 19.80 2.90
C LYS A 55 -5.14 20.71 1.71
N SER A 56 -4.50 21.86 1.94
CA SER A 56 -4.12 22.79 0.86
C SER A 56 -3.16 22.14 -0.15
N PHE A 57 -2.21 21.35 0.37
CA PHE A 57 -1.32 20.52 -0.44
C PHE A 57 -2.10 19.54 -1.34
N ARG A 58 -2.96 18.70 -0.75
CA ARG A 58 -3.78 17.75 -1.50
C ARG A 58 -4.68 18.43 -2.52
N ASP A 59 -5.33 19.52 -2.13
CA ASP A 59 -6.24 20.26 -3.02
C ASP A 59 -5.47 20.82 -4.22
N ARG A 60 -4.22 21.27 -4.02
CA ARG A 60 -3.34 21.69 -5.13
C ARG A 60 -3.00 20.53 -6.05
N VAL A 61 -2.61 19.38 -5.52
CA VAL A 61 -2.28 18.19 -6.32
C VAL A 61 -3.48 17.75 -7.16
N MET A 62 -4.66 17.64 -6.55
CA MET A 62 -5.90 17.28 -7.24
C MET A 62 -6.26 18.29 -8.33
N LEU A 63 -6.04 19.58 -8.09
CA LEU A 63 -6.23 20.63 -9.08
C LEU A 63 -5.29 20.47 -10.28
N LEU A 64 -4.01 20.20 -10.03
CA LEU A 64 -3.01 20.01 -11.10
C LEU A 64 -3.32 18.76 -11.94
N MET A 65 -3.66 17.64 -11.29
CA MET A 65 -4.09 16.43 -11.98
C MET A 65 -5.34 16.68 -12.83
N GLY A 66 -6.35 17.38 -12.29
CA GLY A 66 -7.57 17.72 -13.03
C GLY A 66 -7.28 18.57 -14.27
N LYS A 67 -6.40 19.58 -14.14
CA LYS A 67 -5.95 20.39 -15.28
C LYS A 67 -5.24 19.54 -16.33
N ARG A 68 -4.28 18.70 -15.93
CA ARG A 68 -3.54 17.83 -16.85
C ARG A 68 -4.48 16.87 -17.59
N LYS A 69 -5.41 16.20 -16.89
CA LYS A 69 -6.43 15.34 -17.51
C LYS A 69 -7.27 16.10 -18.55
N SER A 70 -7.64 17.35 -18.26
CA SER A 70 -8.42 18.17 -19.19
C SER A 70 -7.62 18.56 -20.45
N VAL A 71 -6.33 18.86 -20.30
CA VAL A 71 -5.42 19.19 -21.42
C VAL A 71 -5.21 17.95 -22.29
N VAL A 72 -4.89 16.80 -21.70
CA VAL A 72 -4.72 15.54 -22.44
C VAL A 72 -6.01 15.16 -23.18
N ALA A 73 -7.18 15.31 -22.53
CA ALA A 73 -8.46 15.05 -23.18
C ALA A 73 -8.75 16.01 -24.34
N ALA A 74 -8.33 17.28 -24.26
CA ALA A 74 -8.44 18.23 -25.35
C ALA A 74 -7.47 17.89 -26.50
N GLN A 75 -6.23 17.50 -26.18
CA GLN A 75 -5.22 17.08 -27.15
C GLN A 75 -5.65 15.82 -27.92
N LEU A 76 -6.21 14.81 -27.23
CA LEU A 76 -6.74 13.61 -27.87
C LEU A 76 -7.88 13.91 -28.85
N LYS A 77 -8.69 14.93 -28.57
CA LYS A 77 -9.77 15.37 -29.47
C LYS A 77 -9.28 16.18 -30.67
N ALA A 78 -8.13 16.84 -30.56
CA ALA A 78 -7.64 17.77 -31.56
C ALA A 78 -6.96 17.10 -32.78
N SER A 79 -6.85 15.77 -32.80
CA SER A 79 -6.34 14.96 -33.94
C SER A 79 -5.20 15.63 -34.73
N GLY A 80 -3.98 15.63 -34.19
CA GLY A 80 -2.79 15.80 -35.02
C GLY A 80 -1.70 16.71 -34.43
N ILE A 81 -0.61 16.06 -34.01
CA ILE A 81 0.79 16.42 -34.31
C ILE A 81 1.15 17.90 -34.09
N ASP A 82 1.13 18.32 -32.83
CA ASP A 82 2.33 18.93 -32.25
C ASP A 82 2.17 18.80 -30.75
N GLU A 83 2.67 17.70 -30.19
CA GLU A 83 2.71 17.57 -28.74
C GLU A 83 3.80 18.55 -28.26
N PRO A 84 3.44 19.65 -27.58
CA PRO A 84 4.45 20.57 -27.07
C PRO A 84 5.40 19.79 -26.17
N PRO A 85 6.69 20.17 -26.11
CA PRO A 85 7.66 19.45 -25.29
C PRO A 85 7.14 19.34 -23.86
N ARG A 86 6.97 18.10 -23.39
CA ARG A 86 6.44 17.82 -22.06
C ARG A 86 7.39 18.42 -21.03
N THR A 87 6.86 19.25 -20.15
CA THR A 87 7.63 19.78 -19.03
C THR A 87 7.86 18.66 -18.00
N HIS A 88 8.85 18.83 -17.11
CA HIS A 88 9.06 17.91 -16.00
C HIS A 88 7.79 17.73 -15.15
N LEU A 89 7.05 18.82 -14.93
CA LEU A 89 5.78 18.82 -14.23
C LEU A 89 4.72 17.98 -14.94
N ASP A 90 4.64 18.05 -16.27
CA ASP A 90 3.71 17.25 -17.06
C ASP A 90 3.98 15.75 -16.91
N VAL A 91 5.25 15.35 -16.96
CA VAL A 91 5.66 13.95 -16.81
C VAL A 91 5.29 13.41 -15.43
N GLY A 92 5.62 14.15 -14.37
CA GLY A 92 5.27 13.73 -13.01
C GLY A 92 3.76 13.73 -12.77
N LEU A 93 3.00 14.66 -13.37
CA LEU A 93 1.53 14.64 -13.27
C LEU A 93 0.93 13.43 -14.00
N ASP A 94 1.45 13.07 -15.18
CA ASP A 94 1.03 11.86 -15.89
C ASP A 94 1.28 10.60 -15.05
N GLU A 95 2.43 10.52 -14.36
CA GLU A 95 2.74 9.41 -13.45
C GLU A 95 1.75 9.32 -12.28
N ILE A 96 1.54 10.43 -11.56
CA ILE A 96 0.58 10.48 -10.44
C ILE A 96 -0.84 10.11 -10.90
N ILE A 97 -1.24 10.58 -12.10
CA ILE A 97 -2.53 10.23 -12.69
C ILE A 97 -2.66 8.72 -12.88
N MET A 98 -1.66 8.07 -13.48
CA MET A 98 -1.65 6.61 -13.65
C MET A 98 -1.75 5.89 -12.30
N LEU A 99 -0.93 6.29 -11.32
CA LEU A 99 -0.96 5.70 -9.98
C LEU A 99 -2.33 5.84 -9.30
N SER A 100 -3.00 6.98 -9.50
CA SER A 100 -4.34 7.22 -8.97
C SER A 100 -5.41 6.38 -9.64
N ASP A 101 -5.34 6.22 -10.97
CA ASP A 101 -6.31 5.47 -11.75
C ASP A 101 -6.16 3.96 -11.49
N ASP A 102 -4.93 3.48 -11.31
CA ASP A 102 -4.61 2.10 -10.87
C ASP A 102 -5.20 1.80 -9.48
N ALA A 103 -5.01 2.70 -8.52
CA ALA A 103 -5.57 2.54 -7.17
C ALA A 103 -7.11 2.49 -7.20
N ILE A 104 -7.75 3.29 -8.05
CA ILE A 104 -9.21 3.25 -8.27
C ILE A 104 -9.63 1.91 -8.88
N ALA A 105 -8.87 1.38 -9.85
CA ALA A 105 -9.14 0.09 -10.48
C ALA A 105 -9.04 -1.07 -9.47
N GLU A 106 -7.98 -1.10 -8.65
CA GLU A 106 -7.81 -2.09 -7.58
C GLU A 106 -8.98 -2.05 -6.57
N MET A 107 -9.40 -0.86 -6.14
CA MET A 107 -10.52 -0.70 -5.23
C MET A 107 -11.83 -1.21 -5.83
N LYS A 108 -12.08 -0.93 -7.12
CA LYS A 108 -13.26 -1.44 -7.83
C LYS A 108 -13.23 -2.97 -7.90
N GLN A 109 -12.09 -3.57 -8.21
CA GLN A 109 -11.92 -5.03 -8.25
C GLN A 109 -12.16 -5.68 -6.87
N LYS A 110 -11.64 -5.08 -5.79
CA LYS A 110 -11.88 -5.58 -4.43
C LYS A 110 -13.37 -5.50 -4.07
N LYS A 111 -14.06 -4.43 -4.47
CA LYS A 111 -15.50 -4.27 -4.22
C LYS A 111 -16.32 -5.31 -4.98
N THR A 112 -15.99 -5.60 -6.25
CA THR A 112 -16.70 -6.63 -7.04
C THR A 112 -16.44 -8.04 -6.52
N LYS A 113 -15.19 -8.35 -6.14
CA LYS A 113 -14.86 -9.61 -5.45
C LYS A 113 -15.67 -9.74 -4.15
N ALA A 114 -15.75 -8.68 -3.34
CA ALA A 114 -16.50 -8.69 -2.09
C ALA A 114 -18.03 -8.80 -2.29
N SER A 115 -18.60 -8.16 -3.31
CA SER A 115 -20.03 -8.31 -3.61
C SER A 115 -20.37 -9.72 -4.07
N LYS A 116 -19.50 -10.34 -4.88
CA LYS A 116 -19.66 -11.73 -5.32
C LYS A 116 -19.66 -12.71 -4.16
N VAL A 117 -18.75 -12.53 -3.19
CA VAL A 117 -18.73 -13.35 -1.96
C VAL A 117 -20.02 -13.16 -1.15
N LYS A 118 -20.48 -11.92 -0.99
CA LYS A 118 -21.73 -11.63 -0.25
C LYS A 118 -22.96 -12.26 -0.93
N GLU A 119 -23.05 -12.17 -2.25
CA GLU A 119 -24.15 -12.77 -3.03
C GLU A 119 -24.18 -14.29 -2.86
N GLN A 120 -23.03 -14.95 -3.04
CA GLN A 120 -22.94 -16.40 -2.88
C GLN A 120 -23.17 -16.86 -1.43
N THR A 121 -22.80 -16.04 -0.44
CA THR A 121 -23.12 -16.33 0.97
C THR A 121 -24.63 -16.24 1.21
N ALA A 122 -25.30 -15.24 0.63
CA ALA A 122 -26.75 -15.08 0.76
C ALA A 122 -27.53 -16.21 0.07
N GLU A 123 -27.04 -16.73 -1.06
CA GLU A 123 -27.60 -17.94 -1.70
C GLU A 123 -27.54 -19.15 -0.78
N VAL A 124 -26.40 -19.39 -0.13
CA VAL A 124 -26.22 -20.49 0.82
C VAL A 124 -27.14 -20.33 2.03
N ASP A 125 -27.24 -19.13 2.59
CA ASP A 125 -28.15 -18.84 3.72
C ASP A 125 -29.62 -19.06 3.35
N LEU A 126 -30.01 -18.71 2.12
CA LEU A 126 -31.37 -18.95 1.62
C LEU A 126 -31.64 -20.46 1.45
N ALA A 127 -30.68 -21.21 0.91
CA ALA A 127 -30.79 -22.66 0.76
C ALA A 127 -30.92 -23.37 2.11
N ILE A 128 -30.17 -22.94 3.14
CA ILE A 128 -30.28 -23.45 4.51
C ILE A 128 -31.71 -23.22 5.05
N ARG A 129 -32.28 -22.02 4.85
CA ARG A 129 -33.65 -21.70 5.29
C ARG A 129 -34.70 -22.53 4.56
N GLN A 130 -34.53 -22.74 3.24
CA GLN A 130 -35.43 -23.58 2.44
C GLN A 130 -35.40 -25.04 2.91
N ALA A 131 -34.21 -25.60 3.16
CA ALA A 131 -34.05 -26.96 3.67
C ALA A 131 -34.71 -27.15 5.06
N ALA A 132 -34.62 -26.15 5.94
CA ALA A 132 -35.27 -26.18 7.25
C ALA A 132 -36.81 -26.20 7.18
N MET A 133 -37.41 -25.59 6.15
CA MET A 133 -38.87 -25.58 5.95
C MET A 133 -39.39 -26.93 5.45
N VAL A 134 -38.64 -27.59 4.55
CA VAL A 134 -39.01 -28.92 4.00
C VAL A 134 -38.95 -30.00 5.08
N GLY A 135 -37.93 -29.96 5.96
CA GLY A 135 -37.81 -30.91 7.07
C GLY A 135 -38.98 -30.87 8.08
N ARG A 136 -39.74 -29.77 8.14
CA ARG A 136 -40.89 -29.59 9.05
C ARG A 136 -42.21 -30.11 8.48
N GLN A 137 -42.32 -30.23 7.16
CA GLN A 137 -43.53 -30.71 6.48
C GLN A 137 -43.59 -32.24 6.43
N ASN A 138 -42.44 -32.90 6.50
CA ASN A 138 -42.34 -34.36 6.50
C ASN A 138 -42.53 -35.01 7.89
N SER A 139 -42.87 -34.24 8.94
CA SER A 139 -43.06 -34.74 10.31
C SER A 139 -44.51 -34.66 10.80
N GLY A 140 -45.49 -34.47 9.92
CA GLY A 140 -46.89 -34.25 10.28
C GLY A 140 -47.86 -35.19 9.58
N GLU A 141 -47.88 -36.48 9.94
CA GLU A 141 -49.01 -37.37 9.65
C GLU A 141 -49.34 -38.27 10.85
N GLY A 142 -50.60 -38.18 11.31
CA GLY A 142 -51.35 -39.28 11.93
C GLY A 142 -51.44 -39.35 13.46
N SER A 143 -52.51 -38.83 14.08
CA SER A 143 -53.78 -39.56 14.27
C SER A 143 -54.61 -38.93 15.39
N ASP A 144 -55.82 -38.49 15.05
CA ASP A 144 -56.95 -38.34 15.98
C ASP A 144 -57.53 -39.74 16.26
N ASP A 145 -57.64 -40.16 17.52
CA ASP A 145 -58.78 -40.94 18.00
C ASP A 145 -58.90 -40.86 19.52
N ALA A 146 -60.13 -40.62 19.98
CA ALA A 146 -60.48 -40.37 21.38
C ALA A 146 -61.23 -41.59 21.94
N THR A 147 -60.82 -42.14 23.08
CA THR A 147 -61.65 -42.63 24.21
C THR A 147 -60.73 -43.18 25.35
N PRO A 148 -60.95 -42.85 26.65
CA PRO A 148 -60.15 -43.36 27.77
C PRO A 148 -60.77 -44.61 28.43
N PRO A 149 -59.98 -45.52 29.04
CA PRO A 149 -60.29 -45.98 30.41
C PRO A 149 -59.03 -46.44 31.22
N PRO A 150 -59.18 -47.05 32.42
CA PRO A 150 -59.23 -46.48 33.78
C PRO A 150 -57.90 -46.67 34.56
N PRO A 151 -57.75 -46.14 35.80
CA PRO A 151 -56.48 -46.18 36.52
C PRO A 151 -56.33 -47.47 37.34
N VAL A 152 -55.19 -48.16 37.24
CA VAL A 152 -54.26 -48.49 38.37
C VAL A 152 -53.03 -49.28 37.88
N GLU A 153 -51.83 -48.76 38.23
CA GLU A 153 -50.63 -49.41 38.82
C GLU A 153 -50.53 -50.96 38.88
N HIS A 154 -49.39 -51.66 38.79
CA HIS A 154 -47.94 -51.36 38.78
C HIS A 154 -47.15 -52.57 38.22
N ALA A 155 -46.01 -52.28 37.59
CA ALA A 155 -44.76 -53.05 37.53
C ALA A 155 -44.70 -54.45 36.87
N ALA A 156 -44.23 -54.49 35.61
CA ALA A 156 -43.13 -55.33 35.08
C ALA A 156 -42.91 -54.87 33.60
N ILE A 157 -41.71 -54.65 33.07
CA ILE A 157 -40.82 -55.65 32.43
C ILE A 157 -39.64 -54.82 31.87
N HIS A 158 -38.38 -55.19 32.19
CA HIS A 158 -37.20 -54.70 31.47
C HIS A 158 -36.92 -55.65 30.31
N ASP A 159 -37.52 -55.37 29.15
CA ASP A 159 -37.19 -56.03 27.88
C ASP A 159 -36.03 -55.31 27.19
N ARG A 160 -35.13 -56.11 26.62
CA ARG A 160 -33.88 -55.70 25.99
C ARG A 160 -34.16 -55.00 24.66
N THR A 161 -33.22 -54.14 24.27
CA THR A 161 -33.08 -53.46 22.96
C THR A 161 -34.04 -52.31 22.64
N ARG A 162 -33.79 -51.15 23.28
CA ARG A 162 -34.05 -49.83 22.67
C ARG A 162 -32.75 -49.31 22.04
N PRO A 163 -32.76 -48.71 20.83
CA PRO A 163 -31.60 -48.02 20.31
C PRO A 163 -31.34 -46.77 21.17
N MET A 164 -30.09 -46.58 21.60
CA MET A 164 -29.65 -45.40 22.35
C MET A 164 -29.91 -44.14 21.50
N LEU A 165 -30.70 -43.19 22.00
CA LEU A 165 -30.81 -41.87 21.38
C LEU A 165 -29.42 -41.20 21.39
N PRO A 166 -29.00 -40.53 20.30
CA PRO A 166 -27.74 -39.79 20.28
C PRO A 166 -27.79 -38.67 21.33
N THR A 167 -26.79 -38.62 22.19
CA THR A 167 -26.63 -37.55 23.17
C THR A 167 -26.38 -36.23 22.46
N ARG A 168 -27.09 -35.17 22.88
CA ARG A 168 -26.94 -33.80 22.34
C ARG A 168 -25.45 -33.40 22.37
N PRO A 169 -24.87 -32.84 21.29
CA PRO A 169 -23.50 -32.34 21.30
C PRO A 169 -23.32 -31.31 22.42
N ALA A 170 -22.22 -31.42 23.16
CA ALA A 170 -21.82 -30.39 24.12
C ALA A 170 -21.62 -29.06 23.38
N THR A 171 -22.08 -27.97 23.99
CA THR A 171 -21.83 -26.61 23.50
C THR A 171 -20.32 -26.36 23.43
N PRO A 172 -19.79 -25.82 22.31
CA PRO A 172 -18.36 -25.52 22.22
C PRO A 172 -17.98 -24.47 23.27
N GLU A 173 -16.91 -24.73 24.01
CA GLU A 173 -16.33 -23.75 24.93
C GLU A 173 -15.87 -22.51 24.15
N THR A 174 -16.18 -21.33 24.70
CA THR A 174 -15.74 -20.06 24.14
C THR A 174 -14.22 -19.98 24.15
N PRO A 175 -13.54 -19.64 23.04
CA PRO A 175 -12.09 -19.51 23.03
C PRO A 175 -11.66 -18.39 23.98
N THR A 176 -10.70 -18.69 24.85
CA THR A 176 -10.06 -17.70 25.71
C THR A 176 -9.37 -16.65 24.84
N GLY A 177 -9.68 -15.36 25.08
CA GLY A 177 -9.06 -14.26 24.33
C GLY A 177 -7.53 -14.24 24.52
N PRO A 178 -6.77 -13.75 23.52
CA PRO A 178 -5.31 -13.65 23.63
C PRO A 178 -4.91 -12.70 24.78
N ALA A 179 -3.88 -13.08 25.52
CA ALA A 179 -3.30 -12.25 26.57
C ALA A 179 -2.84 -10.89 25.99
N ALA A 180 -3.07 -9.82 26.75
CA ALA A 180 -2.67 -8.47 26.36
C ALA A 180 -1.14 -8.39 26.14
N PRO A 181 -0.66 -7.69 25.10
CA PRO A 181 0.76 -7.54 24.86
C PRO A 181 1.42 -6.72 25.98
N VAL A 182 2.59 -7.20 26.43
CA VAL A 182 3.46 -6.48 27.37
C VAL A 182 3.93 -5.18 26.72
N THR A 183 3.82 -4.07 27.45
CA THR A 183 4.27 -2.76 26.99
C THR A 183 5.80 -2.76 26.82
N PRO A 184 6.34 -2.31 25.67
CA PRO A 184 7.78 -2.19 25.51
C PRO A 184 8.32 -1.09 26.42
N THR A 185 9.41 -1.38 27.12
CA THR A 185 10.17 -0.38 27.88
C THR A 185 10.70 0.69 26.91
N GLY A 186 10.47 1.95 27.24
CA GLY A 186 10.88 3.08 26.38
C GLY A 186 12.40 3.12 26.16
N PRO A 187 12.86 3.63 25.00
CA PRO A 187 14.29 3.75 24.71
C PRO A 187 14.96 4.74 25.67
N ALA A 188 16.19 4.42 26.07
CA ALA A 188 17.04 5.31 26.86
C ALA A 188 17.29 6.62 26.08
N ALA A 189 17.28 7.75 26.81
CA ALA A 189 17.48 9.07 26.21
C ALA A 189 18.86 9.18 25.50
N PRO A 190 18.93 9.81 24.31
CA PRO A 190 20.18 9.97 23.60
C PRO A 190 21.11 10.95 24.34
N VAL A 191 22.40 10.62 24.39
CA VAL A 191 23.46 11.50 24.88
C VAL A 191 23.58 12.70 23.93
N ALA A 192 23.61 13.92 24.48
CA ALA A 192 23.70 15.15 23.70
C ALA A 192 25.00 15.20 22.87
N PRO A 193 24.96 15.59 21.59
CA PRO A 193 26.16 15.75 20.78
C PRO A 193 27.01 16.93 21.26
N THR A 194 28.32 16.74 21.33
CA THR A 194 29.30 17.80 21.58
C THR A 194 29.27 18.80 20.41
N GLY A 195 29.20 20.11 20.72
CA GLY A 195 29.09 21.16 19.71
C GLY A 195 30.27 21.20 18.72
N PRO A 196 30.06 21.66 17.48
CA PRO A 196 31.10 21.72 16.45
C PRO A 196 32.18 22.76 16.79
N ALA A 197 33.44 22.41 16.54
CA ALA A 197 34.55 23.36 16.60
C ALA A 197 34.40 24.46 15.53
N ALA A 198 34.77 25.70 15.89
CA ALA A 198 34.65 26.85 15.01
C ALA A 198 35.48 26.69 13.71
N PRO A 199 34.98 27.15 12.55
CA PRO A 199 35.70 27.04 11.28
C PRO A 199 36.92 27.97 11.24
N VAL A 200 38.05 27.45 10.77
CA VAL A 200 39.25 28.23 10.47
C VAL A 200 39.00 29.06 9.21
N ALA A 201 39.31 30.36 9.27
CA ALA A 201 39.13 31.28 8.14
C ALA A 201 40.00 30.90 6.92
N PRO A 202 39.48 30.98 5.68
CA PRO A 202 40.26 30.67 4.50
C PRO A 202 41.33 31.73 4.24
N THR A 203 42.56 31.30 3.97
CA THR A 203 43.63 32.17 3.49
C THR A 203 43.34 32.62 2.06
N GLY A 204 43.42 33.92 1.77
CA GLY A 204 43.13 34.48 0.45
C GLY A 204 44.04 33.96 -0.66
N PRO A 205 43.60 33.96 -1.94
CA PRO A 205 44.39 33.46 -3.05
C PRO A 205 45.59 34.37 -3.35
N ALA A 206 46.75 33.77 -3.61
CA ALA A 206 47.93 34.48 -4.10
C ALA A 206 47.72 34.96 -5.55
N ALA A 207 48.23 36.16 -5.86
CA ALA A 207 48.10 36.78 -7.18
C ALA A 207 48.78 35.95 -8.30
N PRO A 208 48.21 35.91 -9.52
CA PRO A 208 48.79 35.17 -10.63
C PRO A 208 50.05 35.85 -11.16
N VAL A 209 51.11 35.07 -11.38
CA VAL A 209 52.33 35.52 -12.06
C VAL A 209 52.07 35.59 -13.57
N ALA A 210 52.47 36.69 -14.21
CA ALA A 210 52.27 36.92 -15.64
C ALA A 210 53.06 35.91 -16.51
N PRO A 211 52.50 35.46 -17.64
CA PRO A 211 53.20 34.53 -18.54
C PRO A 211 54.34 35.23 -19.29
N MET A 212 55.55 34.69 -19.21
CA MET A 212 56.67 35.08 -20.07
C MET A 212 56.47 34.51 -21.48
N THR A 213 56.67 35.34 -22.50
CA THR A 213 56.65 34.94 -23.91
C THR A 213 57.91 34.12 -24.25
N PRO A 214 57.79 32.89 -24.80
CA PRO A 214 58.97 32.15 -25.22
C PRO A 214 59.48 32.66 -26.58
N THR A 215 60.67 33.25 -26.59
CA THR A 215 61.47 33.46 -27.79
C THR A 215 62.33 32.22 -28.05
N GLY A 216 62.42 31.81 -29.32
CA GLY A 216 63.52 30.96 -29.80
C GLY A 216 63.14 29.56 -30.26
N THR A 217 63.27 29.36 -31.56
CA THR A 217 63.33 28.08 -32.27
C THR A 217 64.46 27.18 -31.75
N ALA A 218 64.17 25.97 -31.29
CA ALA A 218 65.12 24.85 -31.32
C ALA A 218 64.41 23.51 -31.09
N LYS A 219 64.66 22.55 -31.99
CA LYS A 219 64.26 21.15 -31.86
C LYS A 219 64.86 20.56 -30.58
N GLY A 220 64.02 20.18 -29.61
CA GLY A 220 64.44 19.53 -28.36
C GLY A 220 63.28 18.75 -27.73
N LYS A 221 63.54 17.51 -27.32
CA LYS A 221 62.56 16.51 -26.84
C LYS A 221 61.66 17.06 -25.71
N PRO A 222 60.39 16.62 -25.58
CA PRO A 222 59.51 17.17 -24.57
C PRO A 222 59.97 16.76 -23.16
N PHE A 223 60.08 17.77 -22.30
CA PHE A 223 60.40 17.65 -20.89
C PHE A 223 59.24 16.94 -20.16
N ARG A 224 59.48 15.77 -19.57
CA ARG A 224 58.52 15.12 -18.64
C ARG A 224 58.67 15.73 -17.26
N GLY A 225 57.73 16.57 -16.85
CA GLY A 225 57.59 16.99 -15.45
C GLY A 225 57.17 15.82 -14.54
N PRO A 226 57.40 15.93 -13.21
CA PRO A 226 57.00 14.90 -12.27
C PRO A 226 55.47 14.77 -12.26
N LYS A 227 54.98 13.53 -12.39
CA LYS A 227 53.55 13.20 -12.34
C LYS A 227 52.96 13.68 -11.01
N ARG A 228 52.18 14.77 -11.04
CA ARG A 228 51.27 15.14 -9.94
C ARG A 228 50.39 13.92 -9.67
N ARG A 229 50.58 13.26 -8.53
CA ARG A 229 49.79 12.08 -8.13
C ARG A 229 48.30 12.44 -8.23
N GLN A 230 47.54 11.63 -8.94
CA GLN A 230 46.10 11.76 -9.22
C GLN A 230 45.25 11.54 -7.95
N VAL A 231 45.54 12.24 -6.85
CA VAL A 231 44.83 12.07 -5.56
C VAL A 231 43.33 12.39 -5.69
N THR A 232 42.94 13.23 -6.65
CA THR A 232 41.52 13.50 -6.96
C THR A 232 40.84 12.32 -7.66
N SER A 233 41.53 11.60 -8.56
CA SER A 233 40.90 10.51 -9.32
C SER A 233 40.52 9.31 -8.45
N ASP A 234 41.32 8.98 -7.43
CA ASP A 234 41.04 7.83 -6.57
C ASP A 234 39.95 8.16 -5.54
N ALA A 235 39.93 9.39 -5.02
CA ALA A 235 38.85 9.87 -4.15
C ALA A 235 37.51 9.96 -4.91
N ASP A 236 37.52 10.50 -6.12
CA ASP A 236 36.32 10.60 -6.98
C ASP A 236 35.78 9.21 -7.34
N ARG A 237 36.67 8.24 -7.65
CA ARG A 237 36.29 6.83 -7.88
C ARG A 237 35.73 6.13 -6.65
N LEU A 238 36.23 6.47 -5.46
CA LEU A 238 35.69 5.94 -4.21
C LEU A 238 34.31 6.53 -3.93
N LEU A 239 34.11 7.82 -4.20
CA LEU A 239 32.81 8.48 -4.07
C LEU A 239 31.79 7.86 -5.02
N GLU A 240 32.16 7.65 -6.29
CA GLU A 240 31.31 7.02 -7.30
C GLU A 240 30.94 5.56 -6.94
N ARG A 241 31.87 4.82 -6.32
CA ARG A 241 31.60 3.47 -5.80
C ARG A 241 30.69 3.46 -4.59
N LEU A 242 30.77 4.48 -3.74
CA LEU A 242 29.88 4.61 -2.58
C LEU A 242 28.46 4.98 -3.05
N THR A 243 28.33 5.93 -3.98
CA THR A 243 27.04 6.30 -4.56
C THR A 243 26.41 5.14 -5.33
N GLN A 244 27.21 4.33 -6.05
CA GLN A 244 26.70 3.14 -6.73
C GLN A 244 26.20 2.09 -5.74
N ARG A 245 26.91 1.87 -4.62
CA ARG A 245 26.43 0.95 -3.57
C ARG A 245 25.13 1.42 -2.93
N ASP A 246 25.01 2.72 -2.69
CA ASP A 246 23.78 3.28 -2.10
C ASP A 246 22.61 3.18 -3.09
N ALA A 247 22.85 3.36 -4.38
CA ALA A 247 21.87 3.13 -5.45
C ALA A 247 21.44 1.66 -5.54
N ASP A 248 22.41 0.73 -5.54
CA ASP A 248 22.14 -0.71 -5.58
C ASP A 248 21.37 -1.17 -4.32
N GLN A 249 21.65 -0.58 -3.16
CA GLN A 249 20.88 -0.83 -1.93
C GLN A 249 19.45 -0.30 -2.02
N LEU A 250 19.25 0.87 -2.62
CA LEU A 250 17.91 1.44 -2.81
C LEU A 250 17.08 0.59 -3.78
N GLU A 251 17.67 0.17 -4.91
CA GLU A 251 17.03 -0.73 -5.87
C GLU A 251 16.69 -2.09 -5.23
N ALA A 252 17.62 -2.66 -4.47
CA ALA A 252 17.36 -3.88 -3.72
C ALA A 252 16.21 -3.69 -2.73
N GLN A 253 16.17 -2.57 -2.00
CA GLN A 253 15.10 -2.26 -1.06
C GLN A 253 13.75 -2.11 -1.78
N GLN A 254 13.70 -1.43 -2.92
CA GLN A 254 12.50 -1.29 -3.73
C GLN A 254 12.02 -2.65 -4.27
N LYS A 255 12.95 -3.50 -4.72
CA LYS A 255 12.66 -4.85 -5.19
C LYS A 255 12.09 -5.72 -4.07
N TRP A 256 12.65 -5.67 -2.87
CA TRP A 256 12.12 -6.36 -1.69
C TRP A 256 10.73 -5.87 -1.29
N ARG A 257 10.49 -4.54 -1.31
CA ARG A 257 9.14 -4.00 -1.05
C ARG A 257 8.12 -4.48 -2.07
N LYS A 258 8.50 -4.54 -3.35
CA LYS A 258 7.63 -5.05 -4.41
C LYS A 258 7.31 -6.52 -4.20
N LEU A 259 8.32 -7.35 -3.90
CA LEU A 259 8.16 -8.76 -3.56
C LEU A 259 7.25 -8.98 -2.34
N ASP A 260 7.39 -8.18 -1.28
CA ASP A 260 6.51 -8.25 -0.10
C ASP A 260 5.07 -7.91 -0.46
N LEU A 261 4.86 -6.88 -1.30
CA LEU A 261 3.54 -6.49 -1.77
C LEU A 261 2.89 -7.58 -2.64
N ASP A 262 3.64 -8.16 -3.57
CA ASP A 262 3.21 -9.26 -4.44
C ASP A 262 2.90 -10.52 -3.61
N SER A 263 3.72 -10.83 -2.61
CA SER A 263 3.48 -11.95 -1.69
C SER A 263 2.21 -11.77 -0.86
N ARG A 264 1.94 -10.54 -0.36
CA ARG A 264 0.69 -10.24 0.36
C ARG A 264 -0.52 -10.33 -0.55
N GLN A 265 -0.40 -9.88 -1.80
CA GLN A 265 -1.47 -9.97 -2.78
C GLN A 265 -1.77 -11.44 -3.12
N GLN A 266 -0.73 -12.24 -3.33
CA GLN A 266 -0.86 -13.68 -3.58
C GLN A 266 -1.49 -14.41 -2.37
N GLN A 267 -1.13 -14.03 -1.15
CA GLN A 267 -1.76 -14.58 0.05
C GLN A 267 -3.24 -14.22 0.15
N ALA A 268 -3.63 -13.01 -0.25
CA ALA A 268 -5.03 -12.59 -0.29
C ALA A 268 -5.83 -13.34 -1.37
N ASP A 269 -5.24 -13.57 -2.55
CA ASP A 269 -5.89 -14.36 -3.61
C ASP A 269 -5.99 -15.84 -3.22
N ASN A 270 -4.98 -16.43 -2.58
CA ASN A 270 -5.07 -17.77 -2.01
C ASN A 270 -6.17 -17.88 -0.95
N GLN A 271 -6.31 -16.87 -0.09
CA GLN A 271 -7.37 -16.85 0.93
C GLN A 271 -8.78 -16.72 0.31
N PHE A 272 -8.89 -15.99 -0.80
CA PHE A 272 -10.12 -15.91 -1.58
C PHE A 272 -10.48 -17.28 -2.17
N ASP A 273 -9.53 -17.96 -2.80
CA ASP A 273 -9.74 -19.28 -3.40
C ASP A 273 -10.14 -20.33 -2.36
N VAL A 274 -9.52 -20.32 -1.17
CA VAL A 274 -9.91 -21.21 -0.06
C VAL A 274 -11.37 -20.96 0.34
N ARG A 275 -11.78 -19.70 0.51
CA ARG A 275 -13.18 -19.37 0.83
C ARG A 275 -14.15 -19.79 -0.26
N MET A 276 -13.78 -19.62 -1.53
CA MET A 276 -14.61 -20.02 -2.66
C MET A 276 -14.85 -21.53 -2.69
N ARG A 277 -13.79 -22.33 -2.51
CA ARG A 277 -13.91 -23.80 -2.42
C ARG A 277 -14.75 -24.23 -1.24
N GLU A 278 -14.64 -23.55 -0.10
CA GLU A 278 -15.45 -23.88 1.07
C GLU A 278 -16.93 -23.56 0.85
N ILE A 279 -17.24 -22.48 0.13
CA ILE A 279 -18.62 -22.17 -0.30
C ILE A 279 -19.14 -23.23 -1.27
N GLU A 280 -18.34 -23.65 -2.25
CA GLU A 280 -18.71 -24.71 -3.20
C GLU A 280 -18.94 -26.06 -2.50
N PHE A 281 -18.05 -26.45 -1.59
CA PHE A 281 -18.20 -27.67 -0.79
C PHE A 281 -19.50 -27.66 0.03
N ARG A 282 -19.83 -26.53 0.66
CA ARG A 282 -21.11 -26.40 1.38
C ARG A 282 -22.32 -26.46 0.45
N LYS A 283 -22.21 -25.94 -0.78
CA LYS A 283 -23.27 -26.07 -1.80
C LYS A 283 -23.49 -27.55 -2.17
N GLU A 284 -22.42 -28.33 -2.33
CA GLU A 284 -22.47 -29.77 -2.61
C GLU A 284 -23.07 -30.56 -1.43
N GLU A 285 -22.62 -30.30 -0.20
CA GLU A 285 -23.14 -30.96 1.01
C GLU A 285 -24.65 -30.71 1.19
N LEU A 286 -25.12 -29.49 0.88
CA LEU A 286 -26.54 -29.15 0.90
C LEU A 286 -27.31 -29.86 -0.23
N ALA A 287 -26.71 -30.01 -1.41
CA ALA A 287 -27.32 -30.75 -2.52
C ALA A 287 -27.46 -32.25 -2.20
N GLU A 288 -26.46 -32.85 -1.54
CA GLU A 288 -26.53 -34.26 -1.09
C GLU A 288 -27.61 -34.46 -0.03
N LYS A 289 -27.69 -33.56 0.96
CA LYS A 289 -28.75 -33.58 1.99
C LYS A 289 -30.15 -33.41 1.39
N ALA A 290 -30.29 -32.62 0.32
CA ALA A 290 -31.56 -32.45 -0.39
C ALA A 290 -31.95 -33.68 -1.23
N CYS A 291 -30.98 -34.45 -1.74
CA CYS A 291 -31.22 -35.65 -2.54
C CYS A 291 -31.47 -36.93 -1.72
N GLY A 292 -31.46 -36.88 -0.39
CA GLY A 292 -31.89 -38.00 0.46
C GLY A 292 -31.06 -39.28 0.31
N ARG A 293 -29.76 -39.17 -0.03
CA ARG A 293 -28.83 -40.29 0.02
C ARG A 293 -28.14 -40.32 1.39
N GLY A 294 -28.79 -40.96 2.35
CA GLY A 294 -28.25 -41.29 3.67
C GLY A 294 -28.63 -42.72 4.02
#